data_AF-A0A933L1U5-F1
#
_entry.id   AF-A0A933L1U5-F1
#
_cell.length_a   1.000
_cell.length_b   1.000
_cell.length_c   1.000
_cell.angle_alpha   90.00
_cell.angle_beta   90.00
_cell.angle_gamma   90.00
#
_symmetry.space_group_name_H-M   'P 1'
#
loop_
_entity.id
_entity.type
_entity.pdbx_description
1 polymer ?
#
loop_
_entity_poly.entity_id
_entity_poly.type
_entity_poly.pdbx_seq_one_letter_code
_entity_poly.pdbx_strand_id
1 'polypeptide(L)'
;MSSDFKVSRRYQDEVADEAAGWRRLDDTGNGANHFDIIAFLIETVLPTLSEAGRHITIEIIEDDRELDKAWVDFAADRLFVQQYIWDAAKRQEAFGRLVLAHEIGHLALHRDQVFAFSRGLEAKLNFLEPSESAECQANWFAEALLLPDDVVLRMRHLSASSIGTLTLVSDRVAQRRIDLVQGDKRYRRDYTGDACSECHNFTMVRTGTCLKCDTCGTTTDYS
;
A
#
# COMPACT_ATOMS: atom_id res chain seq x y z
N MET A 1 2.01 20.55 6.55
CA MET A 1 1.06 20.49 5.42
C MET A 1 1.82 19.79 4.32
N SER A 2 1.70 18.46 4.22
CA SER A 2 2.32 17.73 3.11
C SER A 2 1.75 18.28 1.81
N SER A 3 2.61 18.83 0.96
CA SER A 3 2.22 19.34 -0.35
C SER A 3 2.00 18.13 -1.26
N ASP A 4 0.75 17.78 -1.54
CA ASP A 4 0.45 16.72 -2.50
C ASP A 4 0.99 17.08 -3.89
N PHE A 5 1.57 16.09 -4.57
CA PHE A 5 2.19 16.26 -5.87
C PHE A 5 1.75 15.19 -6.85
N LYS A 6 1.73 15.56 -8.13
CA LYS A 6 1.31 14.66 -9.20
C LYS A 6 2.39 13.61 -9.49
N VAL A 7 2.00 12.35 -9.48
CA VAL A 7 2.81 11.18 -9.81
C VAL A 7 2.19 10.38 -10.96
N SER A 8 2.93 9.42 -11.48
CA SER A 8 2.46 8.44 -12.47
C SER A 8 1.23 7.74 -11.94
N ARG A 9 0.26 7.53 -12.83
CA ARG A 9 -1.01 6.91 -12.46
C ARG A 9 -0.79 5.48 -11.95
N ARG A 10 -1.32 5.17 -10.78
CA ARG A 10 -1.46 3.81 -10.26
C ARG A 10 -2.83 3.63 -9.62
N TYR A 11 -3.44 2.47 -9.80
CA TYR A 11 -4.71 2.12 -9.17
C TYR A 11 -4.49 1.40 -7.83
N GLN A 12 -5.54 1.30 -7.02
CA GLN A 12 -5.46 0.75 -5.67
C GLN A 12 -4.99 -0.71 -5.62
N ASP A 13 -5.38 -1.52 -6.62
CA ASP A 13 -4.96 -2.90 -6.79
C ASP A 13 -3.47 -3.02 -7.13
N GLU A 14 -2.98 -2.19 -8.06
CA GLU A 14 -1.56 -2.14 -8.43
C GLU A 14 -0.69 -1.73 -7.22
N VAL A 15 -1.15 -0.74 -6.45
CA VAL A 15 -0.45 -0.30 -5.23
C VAL A 15 -0.47 -1.40 -4.15
N ALA A 16 -1.57 -2.16 -4.03
CA ALA A 16 -1.65 -3.28 -3.11
C ALA A 16 -0.70 -4.43 -3.51
N ASP A 17 -0.57 -4.71 -4.80
CA ASP A 17 0.37 -5.73 -5.32
C ASP A 17 1.83 -5.34 -5.05
N GLU A 18 2.16 -4.04 -5.19
CA GLU A 18 3.47 -3.50 -4.83
C GLU A 18 3.74 -3.63 -3.33
N ALA A 19 2.79 -3.24 -2.47
CA ALA A 19 2.90 -3.40 -1.01
C ALA A 19 3.09 -4.87 -0.61
N ALA A 20 2.39 -5.80 -1.26
CA ALA A 20 2.57 -7.23 -1.06
C ALA A 20 3.95 -7.71 -1.53
N GLY A 21 4.50 -7.13 -2.61
CA GLY A 21 5.87 -7.36 -3.07
C GLY A 21 6.90 -7.00 -2.01
N TRP A 22 6.79 -5.80 -1.45
CA TRP A 22 7.63 -5.33 -0.35
C TRP A 22 7.50 -6.22 0.89
N ARG A 23 6.28 -6.62 1.26
CA ARG A 23 6.05 -7.49 2.41
C ARG A 23 6.61 -8.91 2.23
N ARG A 24 6.80 -9.40 0.99
CA ARG A 24 7.47 -10.69 0.72
C ARG A 24 8.98 -10.65 0.95
N LEU A 25 9.59 -9.47 0.97
CA LEU A 25 11.01 -9.30 1.29
C LEU A 25 11.28 -9.39 2.80
N ASP A 26 10.23 -9.25 3.61
CA ASP A 26 10.31 -9.34 5.07
C ASP A 26 10.49 -10.81 5.51
N ASP A 27 11.73 -11.20 5.81
CA ASP A 27 12.10 -12.55 6.29
C ASP A 27 12.09 -12.64 7.83
N THR A 28 11.51 -11.66 8.53
CA THR A 28 11.56 -11.59 10.02
C THR A 28 10.78 -12.71 10.74
N GLY A 29 10.22 -13.68 10.03
CA GLY A 29 9.73 -14.95 10.61
C GLY A 29 8.53 -14.83 11.56
N ASN A 30 7.92 -13.64 11.70
CA ASN A 30 6.76 -13.44 12.56
C ASN A 30 5.49 -13.92 11.85
N GLY A 31 5.04 -15.13 12.21
CA GLY A 31 3.88 -15.80 11.61
C GLY A 31 2.66 -14.90 11.40
N ALA A 32 2.26 -14.78 10.13
CA ALA A 32 0.99 -14.39 9.51
C ALA A 32 0.10 -13.24 10.05
N ASN A 33 0.19 -12.82 11.31
CA ASN A 33 -0.76 -11.86 11.91
C ASN A 33 -0.09 -10.67 12.61
N HIS A 34 1.21 -10.72 12.93
CA HIS A 34 1.95 -9.60 13.51
C HIS A 34 2.99 -9.07 12.50
N PHE A 35 2.98 -7.76 12.24
CA PHE A 35 3.90 -7.11 11.30
C PHE A 35 4.57 -5.94 12.01
N ASP A 36 5.87 -6.09 12.30
CA ASP A 36 6.65 -5.06 12.97
C ASP A 36 7.19 -4.06 11.95
N ILE A 37 6.56 -2.89 11.88
CA ILE A 37 6.91 -1.85 10.92
C ILE A 37 8.32 -1.29 11.13
N ILE A 38 8.84 -1.32 12.37
CA ILE A 38 10.17 -0.78 12.68
C ILE A 38 11.24 -1.75 12.20
N ALA A 39 11.07 -3.04 12.52
CA ALA A 39 11.95 -4.10 12.01
C ALA A 39 11.90 -4.12 10.48
N PHE A 40 10.70 -4.07 9.89
CA PHE A 40 10.54 -4.01 8.44
C PHE A 40 11.29 -2.81 7.82
N LEU A 41 11.15 -1.61 8.40
CA LEU A 41 11.85 -0.43 7.91
C LEU A 41 13.39 -0.60 7.98
N ILE A 42 13.91 -1.02 9.13
CA ILE A 42 15.35 -1.07 9.41
C ILE A 42 16.04 -2.27 8.74
N GLU A 43 15.39 -3.43 8.77
CA GLU A 43 15.99 -4.71 8.38
C GLU A 43 15.62 -5.13 6.96
N THR A 44 14.54 -4.58 6.39
CA THR A 44 14.12 -4.88 5.01
C THR A 44 14.21 -3.67 4.10
N VAL A 45 13.53 -2.56 4.42
CA VAL A 45 13.42 -1.41 3.52
C VAL A 45 14.77 -0.73 3.31
N LEU A 46 15.45 -0.31 4.38
CA LEU A 46 16.73 0.40 4.25
C LEU A 46 17.82 -0.44 3.54
N PRO A 47 18.01 -1.74 3.86
CA PRO A 47 18.96 -2.58 3.13
C PRO A 47 18.59 -2.77 1.66
N THR A 48 17.30 -3.05 1.36
CA THR A 48 16.82 -3.20 -0.03
C THR A 48 17.08 -1.93 -0.84
N LEU A 49 16.84 -0.75 -0.26
CA LEU A 49 17.16 0.51 -0.91
C LEU A 49 18.68 0.66 -1.11
N SER A 50 19.47 0.36 -0.08
CA SER A 50 20.93 0.44 -0.12
C SER A 50 21.55 -0.47 -1.19
N GLU A 51 21.05 -1.70 -1.35
CA GLU A 51 21.48 -2.63 -2.40
C GLU A 51 21.16 -2.11 -3.80
N ALA A 52 20.06 -1.37 -3.95
CA ALA A 52 19.71 -0.64 -5.16
C ALA A 52 20.49 0.67 -5.34
N GLY A 53 21.54 0.93 -4.54
CA GLY A 53 22.36 2.14 -4.59
C GLY A 53 21.69 3.39 -4.01
N ARG A 54 20.65 3.22 -3.19
CA ARG A 54 19.85 4.30 -2.60
C ARG A 54 19.99 4.25 -1.09
N HIS A 55 20.80 5.15 -0.53
CA HIS A 55 20.93 5.25 0.92
C HIS A 55 19.85 6.17 1.48
N ILE A 56 19.20 5.77 2.58
CA ILE A 56 18.27 6.61 3.35
C ILE A 56 18.69 6.50 4.81
N THR A 57 18.69 7.64 5.49
CA THR A 57 18.90 7.72 6.94
C THR A 57 17.59 8.01 7.65
N ILE A 58 17.40 7.46 8.86
CA ILE A 58 16.27 7.81 9.71
C ILE A 58 16.77 8.82 10.75
N GLU A 59 16.09 9.95 10.87
CA GLU A 59 16.35 10.93 11.92
C GLU A 59 15.11 11.06 12.79
N ILE A 60 15.25 10.67 14.06
CA ILE A 60 14.22 10.86 15.07
C ILE A 60 14.41 12.26 15.66
N ILE A 61 13.41 13.11 15.49
CA ILE A 61 13.46 14.52 15.90
C ILE A 61 12.61 14.76 17.15
N GLU A 62 12.90 15.86 17.85
CA GLU A 62 12.04 16.34 18.94
C GLU A 62 10.64 16.68 18.43
N ASP A 63 9.64 16.50 19.28
CA ASP A 63 8.24 16.71 18.91
C ASP A 63 7.95 18.19 18.71
N ASP A 64 7.45 18.54 17.51
CA ASP A 64 7.05 19.88 17.14
C ASP A 64 5.67 19.84 16.45
N ARG A 65 4.72 20.59 16.98
CA ARG A 65 3.35 20.63 16.47
C ARG A 65 3.22 21.41 15.17
N GLU A 66 4.22 22.21 14.82
CA GLU A 66 4.25 22.96 13.55
C GLU A 66 4.75 22.10 12.38
N LEU A 67 5.46 21.00 12.68
CA LEU A 67 5.98 20.08 11.69
C LEU A 67 5.01 18.94 11.39
N ASP A 68 5.19 18.33 10.21
CA ASP A 68 4.50 17.09 9.88
C ASP A 68 5.02 15.94 10.76
N LYS A 69 4.22 14.89 10.91
CA LYS A 69 4.44 13.82 11.92
C LYS A 69 5.66 12.96 11.59
N ALA A 70 5.85 12.73 10.30
CA ALA A 70 7.01 12.17 9.65
C ALA A 70 7.00 12.69 8.21
N TRP A 71 8.16 12.69 7.55
CA TRP A 71 8.25 12.99 6.12
C TRP A 71 9.57 12.46 5.55
N VAL A 72 9.56 12.15 4.26
CA VAL A 72 10.77 11.86 3.49
C VAL A 72 11.27 13.11 2.79
N ASP A 73 12.52 13.48 3.04
CA ASP A 73 13.29 14.40 2.21
C ASP A 73 14.20 13.60 1.27
N PHE A 74 13.79 13.51 0.01
CA PHE A 74 14.55 12.80 -1.02
C PHE A 74 15.82 13.53 -1.46
N ALA A 75 15.94 14.84 -1.23
CA ALA A 75 17.15 15.58 -1.55
C ALA A 75 18.22 15.39 -0.46
N ALA A 76 17.78 15.24 0.79
CA ALA A 76 18.65 14.96 1.94
C ALA A 76 18.86 13.45 2.20
N ASP A 77 18.25 12.57 1.40
CA ASP A 77 18.26 11.13 1.60
C ASP A 77 17.87 10.73 3.03
N ARG A 78 16.77 11.32 3.53
CA ARG A 78 16.42 11.24 4.95
C ARG A 78 14.92 11.09 5.19
N LEU A 79 14.57 10.20 6.11
CA LEU A 79 13.25 10.07 6.70
C LEU A 79 13.28 10.70 8.10
N PHE A 80 12.56 11.81 8.27
CA PHE A 80 12.38 12.45 9.56
C PHE A 80 11.13 11.89 10.24
N VAL A 81 11.24 11.58 11.53
CA VAL A 81 10.13 11.05 12.32
C VAL A 81 10.10 11.74 13.68
N GLN A 82 8.96 12.32 14.06
CA GLN A 82 8.82 12.86 15.41
C GLN A 82 8.92 11.75 16.47
N GLN A 83 9.56 12.04 17.60
CA GLN A 83 9.81 11.10 18.69
C GLN A 83 8.52 10.37 19.13
N TYR A 84 7.40 11.07 19.30
CA TYR A 84 6.14 10.44 19.71
C TYR A 84 5.60 9.42 18.68
N ILE A 85 5.84 9.63 17.39
CA ILE A 85 5.45 8.69 16.32
C ILE A 85 6.32 7.45 16.37
N TRP A 86 7.64 7.65 16.50
CA TRP A 86 8.59 6.56 16.61
C TRP A 86 8.28 5.68 17.83
N ASP A 87 7.99 6.28 18.98
CA ASP A 87 7.65 5.55 20.20
C ASP A 87 6.26 4.90 20.15
N ALA A 88 5.29 5.50 19.45
CA ALA A 88 4.00 4.85 19.18
C ALA A 88 4.17 3.62 18.28
N ALA A 89 5.00 3.70 17.23
CA ALA A 89 5.28 2.57 16.35
C ALA A 89 6.00 1.44 17.07
N LYS A 90 7.01 1.72 17.91
CA LYS A 90 7.68 0.71 18.76
C LYS A 90 6.70 -0.01 19.68
N ARG A 91 5.72 0.72 20.22
CA ARG A 91 4.66 0.16 21.09
C ARG A 91 3.55 -0.54 20.29
N GLN A 92 3.75 -0.69 18.98
CA GLN A 92 2.81 -1.31 18.04
C GLN A 92 1.43 -0.64 18.01
N GLU A 93 1.39 0.67 18.30
CA GLU A 93 0.15 1.44 18.22
C GLU A 93 -0.21 1.69 16.75
N ALA A 94 -1.46 1.44 16.40
CA ALA A 94 -1.96 1.52 15.02
C ALA A 94 -1.62 2.86 14.32
N PHE A 95 -1.66 3.96 15.07
CA PHE A 95 -1.40 5.29 14.53
C PHE A 95 0.06 5.49 14.10
N GLY A 96 1.03 5.20 14.98
CA GLY A 96 2.45 5.32 14.66
C GLY A 96 2.85 4.39 13.51
N ARG A 97 2.31 3.16 13.52
CA ARG A 97 2.51 2.19 12.44
C ARG A 97 2.02 2.70 11.08
N LEU A 98 0.83 3.29 11.05
CA LEU A 98 0.25 3.82 9.81
C LEU A 98 1.05 5.01 9.26
N VAL A 99 1.53 5.90 10.12
CA VAL A 99 2.38 7.04 9.70
C VAL A 99 3.67 6.53 9.07
N LEU A 100 4.37 5.58 9.70
CA LEU A 100 5.60 5.03 9.11
C LEU A 100 5.33 4.24 7.82
N ALA A 101 4.25 3.48 7.76
CA ALA A 101 3.86 2.75 6.55
C ALA A 101 3.56 3.70 5.37
N HIS A 102 3.03 4.90 5.64
CA HIS A 102 2.81 5.95 4.65
C HIS A 102 4.14 6.49 4.08
N GLU A 103 5.10 6.82 4.95
CA GLU A 103 6.43 7.28 4.50
C GLU A 103 7.19 6.20 3.73
N ILE A 104 7.05 4.93 4.13
CA ILE A 104 7.57 3.80 3.36
C ILE A 104 6.91 3.75 1.97
N GLY A 105 5.63 4.05 1.86
CA GLY A 105 4.93 4.21 0.58
C GLY A 105 5.60 5.25 -0.32
N HIS A 106 6.01 6.40 0.23
CA HIS A 106 6.80 7.38 -0.54
C HIS A 106 8.14 6.81 -1.01
N LEU A 107 8.88 6.13 -0.13
CA LEU A 107 10.15 5.51 -0.46
C LEU A 107 10.03 4.43 -1.56
N ALA A 108 8.98 3.62 -1.48
CA ALA A 108 8.70 2.52 -2.40
C ALA A 108 8.21 3.02 -3.78
N LEU A 109 7.35 4.05 -3.80
CA LEU A 109 6.60 4.40 -5.01
C LEU A 109 7.12 5.63 -5.76
N HIS A 110 7.67 6.63 -5.07
CA HIS A 110 7.70 8.01 -5.60
C HIS A 110 9.09 8.61 -5.82
N ARG A 111 10.17 7.99 -5.33
CA ARG A 111 11.53 8.59 -5.38
C ARG A 111 12.00 8.99 -6.78
N ASP A 112 11.72 8.16 -7.78
CA ASP A 112 12.18 8.38 -9.16
C ASP A 112 11.25 9.32 -9.97
N GLN A 113 10.18 9.81 -9.36
CA GLN A 113 9.13 10.57 -10.04
C GLN A 113 9.20 12.10 -9.78
N VAL A 114 10.20 12.57 -9.03
CA VAL A 114 10.26 13.96 -8.52
C VAL A 114 10.74 14.99 -9.56
N PHE A 115 11.04 14.62 -10.81
CA PHE A 115 11.62 15.55 -11.81
C PHE A 115 10.83 15.75 -13.12
N ALA A 116 9.49 15.82 -13.06
CA ALA A 116 8.71 15.99 -14.30
C ALA A 116 7.68 17.15 -14.32
N PHE A 117 7.81 18.22 -13.53
CA PHE A 117 7.05 19.45 -13.85
C PHE A 117 7.89 20.72 -13.58
N SER A 118 8.61 21.14 -14.62
CA SER A 118 9.21 22.48 -14.69
C SER A 118 8.12 23.55 -14.54
N ARG A 119 8.39 24.51 -13.65
CA ARG A 119 7.84 25.88 -13.54
C ARG A 119 6.53 26.15 -14.30
N GLY A 120 5.42 26.23 -13.57
CA GLY A 120 4.16 26.81 -14.08
C GLY A 120 2.86 26.17 -13.60
N LEU A 121 2.87 25.33 -12.56
CA LEU A 121 1.72 24.49 -12.19
C LEU A 121 1.18 24.68 -10.77
N GLU A 122 1.62 25.70 -10.03
CA GLU A 122 1.05 26.02 -8.70
C GLU A 122 -0.47 26.29 -8.78
N ALA A 123 -0.98 26.65 -9.96
CA ALA A 123 -2.39 26.96 -10.20
C ALA A 123 -3.30 25.77 -10.58
N LYS A 124 -2.79 24.52 -10.76
CA LYS A 124 -3.62 23.34 -11.11
C LYS A 124 -3.70 22.26 -10.02
N LEU A 125 -3.13 22.50 -8.84
CA LEU A 125 -3.03 21.51 -7.75
C LEU A 125 -4.33 21.24 -6.97
N ASN A 126 -5.46 21.86 -7.32
CA ASN A 126 -6.67 21.75 -6.50
C ASN A 126 -7.50 20.48 -6.72
N PHE A 127 -7.21 19.67 -7.76
CA PHE A 127 -7.96 18.42 -8.03
C PHE A 127 -7.08 17.39 -8.75
N LEU A 128 -6.16 16.74 -8.02
CA LEU A 128 -5.53 15.54 -8.52
C LEU A 128 -6.51 14.37 -8.43
N GLU A 129 -6.59 13.57 -9.49
CA GLU A 129 -7.23 12.27 -9.41
C GLU A 129 -6.50 11.42 -8.35
N PRO A 130 -7.20 10.66 -7.48
CA PRO A 130 -6.54 9.87 -6.44
C PRO A 130 -5.44 8.96 -6.99
N SER A 131 -5.65 8.42 -8.19
CA SER A 131 -4.67 7.56 -8.87
C SER A 131 -3.39 8.29 -9.31
N GLU A 132 -3.37 9.62 -9.31
CA GLU A 132 -2.22 10.46 -9.70
C GLU A 132 -1.69 11.29 -8.52
N SER A 133 -2.25 11.13 -7.32
CA SER A 133 -1.85 11.83 -6.10
C SER A 133 -0.84 10.98 -5.33
N ALA A 134 0.32 11.56 -5.01
CA ALA A 134 1.35 10.87 -4.25
C ALA A 134 0.85 10.50 -2.85
N GLU A 135 0.12 11.43 -2.22
CA GLU A 135 -0.49 11.21 -0.91
C GLU A 135 -1.55 10.09 -0.94
N CYS A 136 -2.39 10.05 -1.98
CA CYS A 136 -3.38 8.98 -2.12
C CYS A 136 -2.71 7.62 -2.33
N GLN A 137 -1.71 7.54 -3.22
CA GLN A 137 -0.96 6.31 -3.46
C GLN A 137 -0.21 5.82 -2.21
N ALA A 138 0.45 6.72 -1.48
CA ALA A 138 1.14 6.39 -0.22
C ALA A 138 0.15 5.89 0.86
N ASN A 139 -1.03 6.48 0.95
CA ASN A 139 -2.08 6.00 1.86
C ASN A 139 -2.60 4.61 1.47
N TRP A 140 -2.83 4.34 0.18
CA TRP A 140 -3.23 2.99 -0.27
C TRP A 140 -2.14 1.96 0.02
N PHE A 141 -0.87 2.32 -0.22
CA PHE A 141 0.27 1.47 0.09
C PHE A 141 0.34 1.17 1.59
N ALA A 142 0.22 2.19 2.45
CA ALA A 142 0.29 2.03 3.90
C ALA A 142 -0.76 1.04 4.42
N GLU A 143 -2.01 1.20 3.97
CA GLU A 143 -3.09 0.32 4.40
C GLU A 143 -2.93 -1.11 3.87
N ALA A 144 -2.49 -1.29 2.63
CA ALA A 144 -2.22 -2.60 2.05
C ALA A 144 -0.99 -3.27 2.66
N LEU A 145 0.04 -2.50 3.00
CA LEU A 145 1.23 -2.98 3.68
C LEU A 145 0.88 -3.49 5.08
N LEU A 146 0.08 -2.77 5.86
CA LEU A 146 -0.28 -3.18 7.22
C LEU A 146 -1.35 -4.28 7.24
N LEU A 147 -2.33 -4.22 6.34
CA LEU A 147 -3.44 -5.16 6.23
C LEU A 147 -3.59 -5.67 4.78
N PRO A 148 -2.79 -6.69 4.38
CA PRO A 148 -2.71 -7.16 3.00
C PRO A 148 -3.94 -7.97 2.60
N ASP A 149 -4.17 -8.07 1.29
CA ASP A 149 -5.37 -8.67 0.72
C ASP A 149 -5.57 -10.12 1.21
N ASP A 150 -4.51 -10.92 1.30
CA ASP A 150 -4.58 -12.32 1.75
C ASP A 150 -5.04 -12.44 3.21
N VAL A 151 -4.57 -11.54 4.09
CA VAL A 151 -5.00 -11.48 5.49
C VAL A 151 -6.48 -11.11 5.58
N VAL A 152 -6.93 -10.10 4.82
CA VAL A 152 -8.35 -9.71 4.76
C VAL A 152 -9.20 -10.87 4.29
N LEU A 153 -8.77 -11.59 3.24
CA LEU A 153 -9.50 -12.73 2.67
C LEU A 153 -9.57 -13.93 3.63
N ARG A 154 -8.50 -14.20 4.40
CA ARG A 154 -8.50 -15.24 5.47
C ARG A 154 -9.43 -14.87 6.62
N MET A 155 -9.49 -13.59 6.97
CA MET A 155 -10.27 -13.07 8.10
C MET A 155 -11.66 -12.53 7.72
N ARG A 156 -12.11 -12.73 6.47
CA ARG A 156 -13.34 -12.12 5.91
C ARG A 156 -14.65 -12.39 6.68
N HIS A 157 -14.63 -13.36 7.58
CA HIS A 157 -15.76 -13.74 8.43
C HIS A 157 -15.79 -12.98 9.77
N LEU A 158 -14.74 -12.21 10.07
CA LEU A 158 -14.61 -11.41 11.28
C LEU A 158 -15.08 -9.97 11.05
N SER A 159 -15.45 -9.28 12.13
CA SER A 159 -15.75 -7.84 12.08
C SER A 159 -14.49 -7.00 11.87
N ALA A 160 -14.64 -5.78 11.34
CA ALA A 160 -13.53 -4.84 11.21
C ALA A 160 -12.78 -4.60 12.53
N SER A 161 -13.50 -4.52 13.66
CA SER A 161 -12.90 -4.34 14.98
C SER A 161 -12.07 -5.55 15.42
N SER A 162 -12.55 -6.77 15.13
CA SER A 162 -11.80 -8.00 15.38
C SER A 162 -10.54 -8.09 14.52
N ILE A 163 -10.62 -7.74 13.23
CA ILE A 163 -9.44 -7.69 12.34
C ILE A 163 -8.45 -6.63 12.82
N GLY A 164 -8.94 -5.43 13.17
CA GLY A 164 -8.13 -4.33 13.70
C GLY A 164 -7.35 -4.76 14.95
N THR A 165 -8.02 -5.44 15.88
CA THR A 165 -7.38 -6.01 17.08
C THR A 165 -6.30 -7.03 16.75
N LEU A 166 -6.57 -7.96 15.83
CA LEU A 166 -5.64 -9.04 15.48
C LEU A 166 -4.43 -8.58 14.65
N THR A 167 -4.57 -7.49 13.90
CA THR A 167 -3.55 -6.97 12.96
C THR A 167 -2.95 -5.63 13.41
N LEU A 168 -3.43 -5.12 14.54
CA LEU A 168 -3.00 -3.86 15.17
C LEU A 168 -3.18 -2.63 14.29
N VAL A 169 -4.21 -2.62 13.44
CA VAL A 169 -4.66 -1.44 12.68
C VAL A 169 -5.94 -0.87 13.28
N SER A 170 -6.25 0.40 13.02
CA SER A 170 -7.51 0.99 13.48
C SER A 170 -8.73 0.36 12.79
N ASP A 171 -9.87 0.32 13.48
CA ASP A 171 -11.15 -0.15 12.93
C ASP A 171 -11.51 0.54 11.60
N ARG A 172 -11.16 1.83 11.46
CA ARG A 172 -11.37 2.61 10.24
C ARG A 172 -10.53 2.09 9.06
N VAL A 173 -9.26 1.74 9.31
CA VAL A 173 -8.38 1.14 8.29
C VAL A 173 -8.88 -0.26 7.94
N ALA A 174 -9.22 -1.07 8.96
CA ALA A 174 -9.75 -2.40 8.75
C ALA A 174 -11.02 -2.38 7.89
N GLN A 175 -11.98 -1.51 8.20
CA GLN A 175 -13.22 -1.38 7.43
C GLN A 175 -12.95 -0.97 5.98
N ARG A 176 -12.11 0.05 5.73
CA ARG A 176 -11.76 0.46 4.37
C ARG A 176 -11.15 -0.67 3.56
N ARG A 177 -10.24 -1.43 4.17
CA ARG A 177 -9.57 -2.55 3.51
C ARG A 177 -10.52 -3.72 3.26
N ILE A 178 -11.45 -4.02 4.18
CA ILE A 178 -12.52 -4.99 3.94
C ILE A 178 -13.36 -4.57 2.72
N ASP A 179 -13.86 -3.33 2.70
CA ASP A 179 -14.74 -2.84 1.64
C ASP A 179 -14.03 -2.87 0.28
N LEU A 180 -12.74 -2.51 0.26
CA LEU A 180 -11.93 -2.51 -0.94
C LEU A 180 -11.63 -3.92 -1.46
N VAL A 181 -11.15 -4.82 -0.59
CA VAL A 181 -10.76 -6.18 -0.99
C VAL A 181 -11.98 -7.03 -1.35
N GLN A 182 -13.09 -6.93 -0.62
CA GLN A 182 -14.35 -7.59 -1.01
C GLN A 182 -14.99 -6.90 -2.24
N GLY A 183 -14.69 -5.62 -2.42
CA GLY A 183 -15.01 -4.78 -3.54
C GLY A 183 -14.34 -5.19 -4.86
N ASP A 184 -13.16 -5.80 -4.75
CA ASP A 184 -12.30 -6.09 -5.88
C ASP A 184 -12.80 -7.33 -6.66
N LYS A 185 -12.93 -7.17 -7.98
CA LYS A 185 -13.34 -8.26 -8.85
C LYS A 185 -12.35 -9.42 -8.79
N ARG A 186 -11.04 -9.17 -8.62
CA ARG A 186 -9.98 -10.19 -8.52
C ARG A 186 -10.28 -11.26 -7.46
N TYR A 187 -11.01 -10.91 -6.41
CA TYR A 187 -11.34 -11.81 -5.30
C TYR A 187 -12.80 -12.26 -5.25
N ARG A 188 -13.63 -11.82 -6.20
CA ARG A 188 -15.07 -12.07 -6.18
C ARG A 188 -15.49 -13.44 -6.71
N ARG A 189 -14.60 -14.28 -7.27
CA ARG A 189 -15.01 -15.53 -7.92
C ARG A 189 -13.97 -16.66 -7.88
N ASP A 190 -14.48 -17.88 -8.04
CA ASP A 190 -13.73 -19.09 -8.39
C ASP A 190 -13.15 -18.95 -9.81
N TYR A 191 -12.23 -18.01 -10.00
CA TYR A 191 -11.50 -17.88 -11.25
C TYR A 191 -10.71 -19.17 -11.49
N THR A 192 -10.84 -19.67 -12.70
CA THR A 192 -10.27 -20.95 -13.13
C THR A 192 -8.76 -20.90 -13.30
N GLY A 193 -8.17 -19.69 -13.37
CA GLY A 193 -6.76 -19.49 -13.72
C GLY A 193 -6.49 -19.55 -15.23
N ASP A 194 -7.52 -19.77 -16.05
CA ASP A 194 -7.41 -19.76 -17.50
C ASP A 194 -7.28 -18.32 -18.03
N ALA A 195 -6.38 -18.10 -18.98
CA ALA A 195 -6.27 -16.83 -19.70
C ALA A 195 -7.43 -16.69 -20.69
N CYS A 196 -8.08 -15.53 -20.72
CA CYS A 196 -9.09 -15.23 -21.73
C CYS A 196 -8.46 -15.17 -23.14
N SER A 197 -9.02 -15.91 -24.10
CA SER A 197 -8.53 -15.90 -25.50
C SER A 197 -8.63 -14.54 -26.20
N GLU A 198 -9.53 -13.68 -25.74
CA GLU A 198 -9.77 -12.37 -26.36
C GLU A 198 -8.90 -11.28 -25.73
N CYS A 199 -8.97 -11.13 -24.41
CA CYS A 199 -8.31 -10.03 -23.70
C CYS A 199 -7.07 -10.44 -22.89
N HIS A 200 -6.72 -11.73 -22.89
CA HIS A 200 -5.56 -12.29 -22.19
C HIS A 200 -5.53 -12.03 -20.67
N ASN A 201 -6.67 -11.64 -20.09
CA ASN A 201 -6.82 -11.47 -18.65
C ASN A 201 -7.22 -12.80 -17.99
N PHE A 202 -6.84 -13.01 -16.73
CA PHE A 202 -6.99 -14.29 -16.01
C PHE A 202 -8.27 -14.37 -15.17
N THR A 203 -9.26 -13.56 -15.51
CA THR A 203 -10.54 -13.46 -14.78
C THR A 203 -11.60 -14.41 -15.36
N MET A 204 -11.21 -15.60 -15.82
CA MET A 204 -12.12 -16.58 -16.40
C MET A 204 -12.85 -17.35 -15.30
N VAL A 205 -14.18 -17.33 -15.30
CA VAL A 205 -15.05 -17.92 -14.28
C VAL A 205 -15.80 -19.09 -14.88
N ARG A 206 -15.90 -20.20 -14.16
CA ARG A 206 -16.76 -21.31 -14.60
C ARG A 206 -18.24 -20.99 -14.39
N THR A 207 -19.00 -20.96 -15.47
CA THR A 207 -20.46 -20.79 -15.49
C THR A 207 -21.10 -21.99 -16.19
N GLY A 208 -21.36 -23.06 -15.44
CA GLY A 208 -21.77 -24.35 -15.99
C GLY A 208 -20.61 -25.08 -16.68
N THR A 209 -20.79 -25.49 -17.93
CA THR A 209 -19.73 -26.08 -18.77
C THR A 209 -18.85 -25.03 -19.45
N CYS A 210 -19.32 -23.80 -19.55
CA CYS A 210 -18.62 -22.68 -20.18
C CYS A 210 -17.76 -21.90 -19.17
N LEU A 211 -16.79 -21.16 -19.69
CA LEU A 211 -16.04 -20.14 -18.97
C LEU A 211 -16.49 -18.76 -19.44
N LYS A 212 -16.64 -17.81 -18.52
CA LYS A 212 -16.93 -16.41 -18.84
C LYS A 212 -15.82 -15.52 -18.33
N CYS A 213 -15.31 -14.63 -19.19
CA CYS A 213 -14.37 -13.59 -18.81
C CYS A 213 -15.13 -12.42 -18.16
N ASP A 214 -14.80 -12.09 -16.91
CA ASP A 214 -15.37 -10.92 -16.26
C ASP A 214 -14.80 -9.58 -16.75
N THR A 215 -13.61 -9.59 -17.37
CA THR A 215 -12.98 -8.38 -17.94
C THR A 215 -13.66 -7.95 -19.24
N CYS A 216 -13.79 -8.84 -20.24
CA CYS A 216 -14.34 -8.48 -21.54
C CYS A 216 -15.76 -9.02 -21.80
N GLY A 217 -16.29 -9.88 -20.92
CA GLY A 217 -17.62 -10.47 -21.06
C GLY A 217 -17.71 -11.70 -21.98
N THR A 218 -16.64 -12.05 -22.71
CA THR A 218 -16.61 -13.21 -23.61
C THR A 218 -16.89 -14.51 -22.86
N THR A 219 -17.69 -15.39 -23.48
CA THR A 219 -18.00 -16.73 -22.95
C THR A 219 -17.43 -17.78 -23.90
N THR A 220 -16.79 -18.83 -23.37
CA THR A 220 -16.34 -19.96 -24.18
C THR A 220 -17.54 -20.83 -24.53
N ASP A 221 -17.83 -20.98 -25.82
CA ASP A 221 -18.84 -21.91 -26.27
C ASP A 221 -18.17 -23.27 -26.55
N TYR A 222 -18.59 -24.30 -25.81
CA TYR A 222 -18.33 -25.68 -26.21
C TYR A 222 -19.52 -26.11 -27.08
N SER A 223 -19.32 -26.05 -28.40
CA SER A 223 -20.24 -26.63 -29.39
C SER A 223 -20.12 -28.15 -29.40
#